data_AF-A0A348B2A5-F1
#
_entry.id   AF-A0A348B2A5-F1
#
_cell.length_a   1.000
_cell.length_b   1.000
_cell.length_c   1.000
_cell.angle_alpha   90.00
_cell.angle_beta   90.00
_cell.angle_gamma   90.00
#
_symmetry.space_group_name_H-M   'P 1'
#
loop_
_entity.id
_entity.type
_entity.pdbx_description
1 polymer ?
#
loop_
_entity_poly.entity_id
_entity_poly.type
_entity_poly.pdbx_seq_one_letter_code
_entity_poly.pdbx_strand_id
1 'polypeptide(L)' 'MLALSLVKGWVKSYVEEVARDKRVELEQIMGDLDPDCLSLLKAVLNSPALTEDLAVFVPKPSEEEFESLVAKVQVCLGRL' A
#
# COMPACT_ATOMS: atom_id res chain seq x y z
N MET A 1 10.00 5.85 -15.21
CA MET A 1 8.54 5.62 -15.29
C MET A 1 8.20 4.37 -14.50
N LEU A 2 7.78 4.51 -13.24
CA LEU A 2 7.27 3.40 -12.43
C LEU A 2 5.74 3.37 -12.57
N ALA A 3 5.20 2.25 -13.05
CA ALA A 3 3.76 2.08 -13.24
C ALA A 3 3.06 1.90 -11.88
N LEU A 4 1.85 2.47 -11.75
CA LEU A 4 0.95 2.33 -10.59
C LEU A 4 0.78 0.87 -10.09
N SER A 5 0.89 -0.11 -10.98
CA SER A 5 0.90 -1.53 -10.65
C SER A 5 2.07 -1.97 -9.76
N LEU A 6 3.24 -1.32 -9.89
CA LEU A 6 4.40 -1.54 -9.02
C LEU A 6 4.14 -1.07 -7.59
N VAL A 7 3.32 -0.03 -7.41
CA VAL A 7 2.93 0.49 -6.08
C VAL A 7 2.11 -0.54 -5.33
N LYS A 8 1.09 -1.09 -5.99
CA LYS A 8 0.23 -2.13 -5.40
C LYS A 8 1.03 -3.39 -5.08
N GLY A 9 1.89 -3.82 -5.99
CA GLY A 9 2.79 -4.95 -5.77
C GLY A 9 3.74 -4.71 -4.60
N TRP A 10 4.36 -3.54 -4.54
CA TRP A 10 5.27 -3.15 -3.46
C TRP A 10 4.56 -3.08 -2.11
N VAL A 11 3.42 -2.38 -2.00
CA VAL A 11 2.66 -2.28 -0.75
C VAL A 11 2.22 -3.66 -0.27
N LYS A 12 1.75 -4.53 -1.18
CA LYS A 12 1.38 -5.90 -0.83
C LYS A 12 2.58 -6.69 -0.28
N SER A 13 3.71 -6.72 -1.01
CA SER A 13 4.91 -7.42 -0.54
C SER A 13 5.45 -6.85 0.76
N TYR A 14 5.38 -5.54 0.96
CA TYR A 14 5.82 -4.88 2.19
C TYR A 14 4.96 -5.27 3.39
N VAL A 15 3.63 -5.27 3.23
CA VAL A 15 2.70 -5.71 4.29
C VAL A 15 2.91 -7.20 4.63
N GLU A 16 3.09 -8.05 3.62
CA GLU A 16 3.39 -9.48 3.80
C GLU A 16 4.72 -9.72 4.53
N GLU A 17 5.74 -8.92 4.25
CA GLU A 17 7.02 -8.96 4.95
C GLU A 17 6.86 -8.59 6.42
N VAL A 18 6.13 -7.51 6.72
CA VAL A 18 5.88 -7.08 8.11
C VAL A 18 5.07 -8.14 8.88
N ALA A 19 4.09 -8.78 8.23
CA ALA A 19 3.36 -9.93 8.80
C ALA A 19 4.28 -11.08 9.19
N ARG A 20 5.19 -11.43 8.27
CA ARG A 20 6.18 -12.48 8.49
C ARG A 20 7.12 -12.14 9.64
N ASP A 21 7.63 -10.91 9.68
CA ASP A 21 8.56 -10.45 10.71
C ASP A 21 7.92 -10.44 12.09
N LYS A 22 6.67 -9.97 12.18
CA LYS A 22 5.90 -9.94 13.43
C LYS A 22 5.31 -11.30 13.81
N ARG A 23 5.40 -12.32 12.94
CA ARG A 23 4.82 -13.67 13.11
C ARG A 23 3.32 -13.64 13.41
N VAL A 24 2.61 -12.75 12.72
CA VAL A 24 1.17 -12.54 12.85
C VAL A 24 0.52 -12.65 11.47
N GLU A 25 -0.78 -12.94 11.46
CA GLU A 25 -1.55 -12.95 10.23
C GLU A 25 -1.74 -11.52 9.70
N LEU A 26 -1.90 -11.39 8.39
CA LEU A 26 -2.08 -10.10 7.72
C LEU A 26 -3.33 -9.37 8.23
N GLU A 27 -4.38 -10.13 8.54
CA GLU A 27 -5.63 -9.64 9.13
C GLU A 27 -5.43 -9.09 10.56
N GLN A 28 -4.51 -9.65 11.34
CA GLN A 28 -4.19 -9.14 12.67
C GLN A 28 -3.46 -7.81 12.58
N ILE A 29 -2.47 -7.69 11.67
CA ILE A 29 -1.83 -6.40 11.40
C ILE A 29 -2.87 -5.37 10.97
N MET A 30 -3.75 -5.73 10.04
CA MET A 30 -4.79 -4.82 9.57
C MET A 30 -5.79 -4.45 10.69
N GLY A 31 -6.04 -5.35 11.64
CA GLY A 31 -6.90 -5.10 12.80
C GLY A 31 -6.29 -4.16 13.84
N ASP A 32 -4.96 -4.16 13.96
CA ASP A 32 -4.21 -3.34 14.92
C ASP A 32 -3.83 -1.94 14.39
N LEU A 33 -4.15 -1.65 13.11
CA LEU A 33 -3.88 -0.35 12.50
C LEU A 33 -4.92 0.71 12.88
N ASP A 34 -4.47 1.95 12.98
CA ASP A 34 -5.37 3.11 13.07
C ASP A 34 -6.37 3.12 11.90
N PRO A 35 -7.61 3.60 12.12
CA PRO A 35 -8.66 3.62 11.09
C PRO A 35 -8.24 4.30 9.78
N ASP A 36 -7.44 5.36 9.88
CA ASP A 36 -6.90 6.10 8.73
C ASP A 36 -5.87 5.27 7.95
N CYS A 37 -4.98 4.58 8.66
CA CYS A 37 -3.99 3.67 8.09
C CYS A 37 -4.64 2.45 7.43
N LEU A 38 -5.64 1.88 8.08
CA LEU A 38 -6.44 0.78 7.54
C LEU A 38 -7.17 1.20 6.26
N SER A 39 -7.75 2.39 6.25
CA SER A 39 -8.45 2.94 5.08
C SER A 39 -7.50 3.19 3.92
N LEU A 40 -6.31 3.74 4.18
CA LEU A 40 -5.26 3.94 3.18
C LEU A 40 -4.81 2.61 2.56
N LEU A 41 -4.48 1.62 3.39
CA LEU A 41 -4.03 0.30 2.92
C LEU A 41 -5.13 -0.42 2.13
N LYS A 42 -6.38 -0.36 2.59
CA LYS A 42 -7.52 -0.90 1.83
C LYS A 42 -7.70 -0.17 0.51
N ALA A 43 -7.57 1.15 0.47
CA ALA A 43 -7.67 1.92 -0.77
C ALA A 43 -6.58 1.50 -1.77
N VAL A 44 -5.33 1.34 -1.33
CA VAL A 44 -4.25 0.91 -2.22
C VAL A 44 -4.41 -0.55 -2.65
N LEU A 45 -4.72 -1.47 -1.73
CA LEU A 45 -4.82 -2.89 -2.08
C LEU A 45 -6.05 -3.20 -2.94
N ASN A 46 -7.18 -2.55 -2.65
CA ASN A 46 -8.45 -2.77 -3.35
C ASN A 46 -8.67 -1.83 -4.53
N SER A 47 -7.81 -0.84 -4.77
CA SER A 47 -8.00 0.06 -5.90
C SER A 47 -7.93 -0.71 -7.22
N PRO A 48 -9.03 -0.76 -8.00
CA PRO A 48 -9.04 -1.37 -9.31
C PRO A 48 -8.27 -0.50 -10.33
N ALA A 49 -8.11 0.80 -10.07
CA ALA A 49 -7.28 1.70 -10.87
C ALA A 49 -5.79 1.32 -10.92
N LEU A 50 -5.35 0.41 -10.05
CA LEU A 50 -3.96 -0.08 -9.98
C LEU A 50 -3.74 -1.38 -10.76
N THR A 51 -4.78 -1.93 -11.41
CA THR A 51 -4.62 -2.99 -12.41
C THR A 51 -4.35 -2.39 -13.78
N GLU A 52 -3.52 -3.06 -14.59
CA GLU A 52 -3.06 -2.55 -15.91
C GLU A 52 -4.21 -2.05 -16.81
N ASP A 53 -5.39 -2.67 -16.71
CA ASP A 53 -6.56 -2.35 -17.53
C ASP A 53 -7.23 -0.99 -17.21
N LEU A 54 -7.04 -0.45 -16.00
CA LEU A 54 -7.65 0.82 -15.57
C LEU A 54 -6.63 1.97 -15.43
N ALA A 55 -5.33 1.66 -15.57
CA ALA A 55 -4.25 2.65 -15.55
C ALA A 55 -4.32 3.66 -16.71
N VAL A 56 -5.16 3.41 -17.72
CA VAL A 56 -5.42 4.31 -18.85
C VAL A 56 -6.30 5.50 -18.46
N PHE A 57 -7.19 5.33 -17.49
CA PHE A 57 -8.21 6.33 -17.11
C PHE A 57 -7.91 7.07 -15.82
N VAL A 58 -6.89 6.65 -15.08
CA VAL A 58 -6.49 7.26 -13.81
C VAL A 58 -5.20 8.02 -14.01
N PRO A 59 -5.15 9.33 -13.68
CA PRO A 59 -3.92 10.10 -13.77
C PRO A 59 -2.84 9.39 -12.94
N LYS A 60 -1.68 9.16 -13.56
CA LYS A 60 -0.54 8.59 -12.86
C LYS A 60 -0.14 9.57 -11.74
N PRO A 61 0.03 9.10 -10.49
CA PRO A 61 0.60 9.91 -9.45
C PRO A 61 2.00 10.31 -9.88
N SER A 62 2.38 11.52 -9.52
CA SER A 62 3.75 11.98 -9.58
C SER A 62 4.66 11.10 -8.72
N GLU A 63 5.97 11.18 -8.98
CA GLU A 63 6.99 10.46 -8.19
C GLU A 63 6.93 10.88 -6.71
N GLU A 64 6.69 12.16 -6.44
CA GLU A 64 6.54 12.72 -5.08
C GLU A 64 5.29 12.18 -4.36
N GLU A 65 4.16 12.05 -5.07
CA GLU A 65 2.95 11.45 -4.50
C GLU A 65 3.15 9.95 -4.20
N PHE A 66 3.93 9.25 -5.02
CA PHE A 66 4.28 7.86 -4.79
C PHE A 66 5.18 7.70 -3.56
N GLU A 67 6.24 8.48 -3.45
CA GLU A 67 7.13 8.47 -2.29
C GLU A 67 6.39 8.83 -1.00
N SER A 68 5.50 9.83 -1.06
CA SER A 68 4.64 10.21 0.08
C SER A 68 3.71 9.08 0.50
N LEU A 69 3.12 8.36 -0.46
CA LEU A 69 2.27 7.20 -0.18
C LEU A 69 3.06 6.06 0.47
N VAL A 70 4.25 5.76 -0.07
CA VAL A 70 5.16 4.75 0.47
C VAL A 70 5.55 5.10 1.91
N ALA A 71 5.97 6.34 2.17
CA ALA A 71 6.34 6.80 3.50
C ALA A 71 5.17 6.67 4.51
N LYS A 72 3.95 7.03 4.11
CA LYS A 72 2.75 6.88 4.95
C LYS A 72 2.47 5.42 5.29
N VAL A 73 2.62 4.49 4.34
CA VAL A 73 2.44 3.06 4.59
C VAL A 73 3.48 2.53 5.58
N GLN A 74 4.75 2.96 5.46
CA GLN A 74 5.82 2.56 6.38
C GLN A 74 5.57 3.06 7.81
N VAL A 75 5.10 4.30 7.96
CA VAL A 75 4.70 4.88 9.26
C VAL A 75 3.53 4.09 9.86
N CYS A 76 2.49 3.82 9.08
CA CYS A 76 1.34 3.04 9.52
C CYS A 76 1.73 1.66 10.05
N LEU A 77 2.71 1.01 9.41
CA LEU A 77 3.15 -0.34 9.82
C LEU A 77 4.22 -0.33 10.93
N GLY A 78 4.65 0.86 11.37
CA GLY A 78 5.54 1.06 12.51
C GLY A 78 7.02 0.80 12.22
N ARG A 79 7.50 1.14 11.01
CA ARG A 79 8.92 0.99 10.62
C ARG A 79 9.66 2.34 10.43
N LEU A 80 9.10 3.44 10.96
CA LEU A 80 9.72 4.77 11.04
C LEU A 80 9.56 5.36 12.44
#